data_AF-A0A1G8Q6L4-F1
#
_entry.id   AF-A0A1G8Q6L4-F1
#
_cell.length_a   1.000
_cell.length_b   1.000
_cell.length_c   1.000
_cell.angle_alpha   90.00
_cell.angle_beta   90.00
_cell.angle_gamma   90.00
#
_symmetry.space_group_name_H-M   'P 1'
#
loop_
_entity.id
_entity.type
_entity.pdbx_description
1 polymer ?
#
loop_
_entity_poly.entity_id
_entity_poly.type
_entity_poly.pdbx_seq_one_letter_code
_entity_poly.pdbx_strand_id
1 'polypeptide(L)'
;MANEARRFFKLFSKNIKELRSPAPYEVNGLRVICVHCRHDRFDHGFAQLNTALLSFLNLDFANRSANILTCDRCGYVHWFNKDIRRVRV
;
A
#
# COMPACT_ATOMS: atom_id res chain seq x y z
N MET A 1 -29.52 20.37 -8.22
CA MET A 1 -29.40 19.59 -6.95
C MET A 1 -28.52 18.32 -7.05
N ALA A 2 -28.13 17.82 -8.24
CA ALA A 2 -27.27 16.63 -8.37
C ALA A 2 -25.73 16.91 -8.28
N ASN A 3 -25.29 18.14 -8.53
CA ASN A 3 -23.86 18.48 -8.58
C ASN A 3 -23.23 18.68 -7.19
N GLU A 4 -23.99 19.15 -6.20
CA GLU A 4 -23.47 19.40 -4.84
C GLU A 4 -23.22 18.08 -4.09
N ALA A 5 -24.11 17.11 -4.23
CA ALA A 5 -23.95 15.76 -3.66
C ALA A 5 -22.70 15.05 -4.20
N ARG A 6 -22.42 15.18 -5.51
CA ARG A 6 -21.17 14.65 -6.12
C ARG A 6 -19.92 15.32 -5.56
N ARG A 7 -19.97 16.62 -5.27
CA ARG A 7 -18.85 17.37 -4.72
C ARG A 7 -18.59 17.00 -3.26
N PHE A 8 -19.64 16.81 -2.47
CA PHE A 8 -19.57 16.32 -1.09
C PHE A 8 -18.98 14.91 -0.99
N PHE A 9 -19.44 13.96 -1.83
CA PHE A 9 -18.88 12.60 -1.86
C PHE A 9 -17.40 12.55 -2.27
N LYS A 10 -16.97 13.45 -3.17
CA LYS A 10 -15.56 13.57 -3.58
C LYS A 10 -14.65 14.11 -2.46
N LEU A 11 -15.19 14.95 -1.58
CA LEU A 11 -14.47 15.49 -0.41
C LEU A 11 -14.37 14.45 0.72
N PHE A 12 -15.42 13.67 0.94
CA PHE A 12 -15.42 12.61 1.96
C PHE A 12 -14.49 11.43 1.61
N SER A 13 -14.42 11.05 0.33
CA SER A 13 -13.60 9.91 -0.14
C SER A 13 -12.09 10.15 -0.07
N LYS A 14 -11.63 11.41 -0.21
CA LYS A 14 -10.19 11.74 -0.13
C LYS A 14 -9.61 11.54 1.27
N ASN A 15 -10.40 11.74 2.33
CA ASN A 15 -9.95 11.62 3.73
C ASN A 15 -9.93 10.17 4.26
N ILE A 16 -10.51 9.19 3.55
CA ILE A 16 -10.61 7.80 4.06
C ILE A 16 -9.34 6.99 3.78
N LYS A 17 -8.57 7.35 2.75
CA LYS A 17 -7.26 6.72 2.46
C LYS A 17 -6.18 7.08 3.49
N GLU A 18 -6.35 8.18 4.23
CA GLU A 18 -5.39 8.70 5.21
C GLU A 18 -5.56 8.15 6.64
N LEU A 19 -6.54 7.27 6.91
CA LEU A 19 -6.85 6.83 8.28
C LEU A 19 -6.04 5.61 8.77
N ARG A 20 -5.00 5.17 8.06
CA ARG A 20 -4.13 4.06 8.53
C ARG A 20 -2.79 4.61 8.95
N SER A 21 -2.63 4.84 10.24
CA SER A 21 -1.33 5.18 10.83
C SER A 21 -0.28 4.08 10.55
N PRO A 22 1.01 4.47 10.44
CA PRO A 22 2.12 3.55 10.32
C PRO A 22 2.10 2.49 11.42
N ALA A 23 2.28 1.22 11.02
CA ALA A 23 2.17 0.09 11.93
C ALA A 23 3.23 -0.98 11.68
N PRO A 24 3.46 -1.86 12.66
CA PRO A 24 4.26 -3.05 12.47
C PRO A 24 3.53 -4.10 11.61
N TYR A 25 4.32 -4.81 10.82
CA TYR A 25 3.85 -5.87 9.94
C TYR A 25 4.70 -7.14 10.09
N GLU A 26 4.11 -8.25 9.70
CA GLU A 26 4.75 -9.55 9.58
C GLU A 26 4.59 -10.10 8.17
N VAL A 27 5.61 -10.82 7.70
CA VAL A 27 5.59 -11.59 6.46
C VAL A 27 6.10 -12.98 6.78
N ASN A 28 5.31 -14.00 6.43
CA ASN A 28 5.64 -15.40 6.75
C ASN A 28 5.93 -15.64 8.25
N GLY A 29 5.18 -14.98 9.14
CA GLY A 29 5.36 -15.08 10.60
C GLY A 29 6.57 -14.33 11.16
N LEU A 30 7.34 -13.63 10.33
CA LEU A 30 8.49 -12.83 10.76
C LEU A 30 8.16 -11.34 10.76
N ARG A 31 8.50 -10.65 11.86
CA ARG A 31 8.36 -9.18 11.93
C ARG A 31 9.27 -8.51 10.91
N VAL A 32 8.72 -7.55 10.19
CA VAL A 32 9.47 -6.71 9.26
C VAL A 32 10.19 -5.62 10.05
N ILE A 33 11.49 -5.50 9.84
CA ILE A 33 12.32 -4.41 10.34
C ILE A 33 12.99 -3.75 9.15
N CYS A 34 13.01 -2.41 9.14
CA CYS A 34 13.62 -1.64 8.08
C CYS A 34 15.11 -1.99 7.99
N VAL A 35 15.54 -2.49 6.83
CA VAL A 35 16.94 -2.89 6.61
C VAL A 35 17.89 -1.70 6.60
N HIS A 36 17.37 -0.50 6.32
CA HIS A 36 18.15 0.73 6.29
C HIS A 36 18.30 1.37 7.69
N CYS A 37 17.20 1.61 8.42
CA CYS A 37 17.22 2.40 9.66
C CYS A 37 16.77 1.65 10.92
N ARG A 38 16.49 0.34 10.81
CA ARG A 38 16.06 -0.55 11.91
C ARG A 38 14.72 -0.18 12.57
N HIS A 39 13.94 0.74 11.98
CA HIS A 39 12.58 1.06 12.42
C HIS A 39 11.57 -0.04 12.04
N ASP A 40 10.45 -0.12 12.74
CA ASP A 40 9.48 -1.22 12.67
C ASP A 40 8.06 -0.77 12.29
N ARG A 41 7.84 0.50 11.92
CA ARG A 41 6.53 1.00 11.44
C ARG A 41 6.59 1.40 9.98
N PHE A 42 5.49 1.06 9.28
CA PHE A 42 5.40 1.19 7.84
C PHE A 42 4.02 1.64 7.38
N ASP A 43 4.00 2.35 6.27
CA ASP A 43 2.82 2.53 5.44
C ASP A 43 2.70 1.36 4.46
N HIS A 44 1.48 0.82 4.33
CA HIS A 44 1.20 -0.30 3.42
C HIS A 44 0.57 0.21 2.13
N GLY A 45 1.12 -0.22 0.99
CA GLY A 45 0.55 0.00 -0.33
C GLY A 45 0.70 -1.20 -1.24
N PHE A 46 0.36 -1.00 -2.51
CA PHE A 46 0.53 -1.99 -3.58
C PHE A 46 1.27 -1.35 -4.76
N ALA A 47 2.22 -2.07 -5.35
CA ALA A 47 2.92 -1.67 -6.57
C ALA A 47 2.63 -2.66 -7.71
N GLN A 48 2.39 -2.17 -8.92
CA GLN A 48 2.21 -3.02 -10.11
C GLN A 48 3.58 -3.52 -10.60
N LEU A 49 3.68 -4.81 -10.92
CA LEU A 49 4.93 -5.44 -11.41
C LEU A 49 5.05 -5.47 -12.94
N ASN A 50 4.16 -4.78 -13.66
CA ASN A 50 4.02 -4.95 -15.11
C ASN A 50 4.76 -3.87 -15.92
N THR A 51 5.31 -4.28 -17.07
CA THR A 51 5.81 -3.36 -18.11
C THR A 51 4.64 -2.63 -18.77
N ALA A 52 4.75 -1.32 -18.95
CA ALA A 52 3.69 -0.41 -19.43
C ALA A 52 2.94 -0.86 -20.71
N LEU A 53 3.56 -1.68 -21.56
CA LEU A 53 2.95 -2.19 -22.80
C LEU A 53 1.85 -3.25 -22.57
N LEU A 54 1.90 -4.01 -21.47
CA LEU A 54 0.90 -5.05 -21.16
C LEU A 54 -0.41 -4.47 -20.62
N SER A 55 -0.36 -3.29 -19.97
CA SER A 55 -1.56 -2.54 -19.56
C SER A 55 -2.37 -1.99 -20.73
N PHE A 56 -1.76 -1.85 -21.92
CA PHE A 56 -2.43 -1.42 -23.15
C PHE A 56 -3.27 -2.53 -23.82
N LEU A 57 -3.07 -3.81 -23.45
CA LEU A 57 -3.72 -4.96 -24.08
C LEU A 57 -4.89 -5.55 -23.25
N ASN A 58 -5.42 -4.84 -22.25
CA ASN A 58 -6.62 -5.22 -21.48
C ASN A 58 -6.60 -6.65 -20.89
N LEU A 59 -5.42 -7.15 -20.51
CA LEU A 59 -5.28 -8.39 -19.74
C LEU A 59 -5.14 -8.07 -18.26
N ASP A 60 -6.22 -7.57 -17.65
CA ASP A 60 -6.28 -7.29 -16.21
C ASP A 60 -6.01 -8.52 -15.32
N PHE A 61 -6.08 -9.72 -15.89
CA PHE A 61 -5.75 -10.97 -15.19
C PHE A 61 -4.24 -11.15 -14.93
N ALA A 62 -3.38 -10.37 -15.59
CA ALA A 62 -1.92 -10.46 -15.48
C ALA A 62 -1.29 -9.39 -14.56
N ASN A 63 -2.08 -8.53 -13.91
CA ASN A 63 -1.60 -7.54 -12.94
C ASN A 63 -1.21 -8.18 -11.60
N ARG A 64 -0.05 -8.85 -11.55
CA ARG A 64 0.58 -9.22 -10.27
C ARG A 64 0.96 -7.92 -9.55
N SER A 65 0.32 -7.65 -8.42
CA SER A 65 0.70 -6.55 -7.53
C SER A 65 1.58 -7.08 -6.41
N ALA A 66 2.67 -6.36 -6.12
CA ALA A 66 3.48 -6.59 -4.93
C ALA A 66 2.92 -5.78 -3.77
N ASN A 67 2.90 -6.36 -2.58
CA ASN A 67 2.72 -5.62 -1.34
C ASN A 67 3.98 -4.77 -1.11
N ILE A 68 3.80 -3.49 -0.79
CA ILE A 68 4.90 -2.61 -0.40
C ILE A 68 4.74 -2.11 1.04
N LEU A 69 5.85 -2.08 1.77
CA LEU A 69 5.94 -1.47 3.09
C LEU A 69 6.96 -0.33 3.03
N THR A 70 6.48 0.90 3.06
CA THR A 70 7.33 2.10 3.09
C THR A 70 7.64 2.45 4.53
N CYS A 71 8.91 2.51 4.89
CA CYS A 71 9.32 2.89 6.24
C CYS A 71 8.91 4.33 6.53
N ASP A 72 8.09 4.53 7.56
CA ASP A 72 7.60 5.86 7.98
C ASP A 72 8.74 6.79 8.43
N ARG A 73 9.84 6.22 8.93
CA ARG A 73 10.99 7.00 9.39
C ARG A 73 11.92 7.47 8.27
N CYS A 74 12.27 6.59 7.32
CA CYS A 74 13.34 6.88 6.35
C CYS A 74 12.94 6.68 4.88
N GLY A 75 11.67 6.34 4.60
CA GLY A 75 11.16 6.17 3.25
C GLY A 75 11.63 4.92 2.49
N TYR A 76 12.45 4.05 3.09
CA TYR A 76 12.90 2.83 2.43
C TYR A 76 11.70 1.90 2.16
N VAL A 77 11.58 1.43 0.91
CA VAL A 77 10.45 0.61 0.47
C VAL A 77 10.84 -0.86 0.42
N HIS A 78 10.17 -1.68 1.21
CA HIS A 78 10.25 -3.13 1.12
C HIS A 78 9.19 -3.67 0.16
N TRP A 79 9.59 -4.60 -0.71
CA TRP A 79 8.70 -5.23 -1.69
C TRP A 79 8.47 -6.69 -1.33
N PHE A 80 7.22 -7.12 -1.31
CA PHE A 80 6.82 -8.48 -0.98
C PHE A 80 5.84 -9.02 -2.03
N ASN A 81 6.23 -10.12 -2.68
CA ASN A 81 5.35 -10.89 -3.58
C ASN A 81 4.57 -11.98 -2.83
N LYS A 82 4.29 -11.74 -1.55
CA LYS A 82 3.56 -12.60 -0.62
C LYS A 82 2.63 -11.73 0.21
N ASP A 83 1.66 -12.36 0.85
CA ASP A 83 0.76 -11.67 1.78
C ASP A 83 1.54 -11.10 2.96
N ILE A 84 1.08 -9.94 3.42
CA ILE A 84 1.61 -9.25 4.59
C ILE A 84 0.50 -9.10 5.62
N ARG A 85 0.85 -9.22 6.90
CA ARG A 85 -0.10 -9.11 8.01
C ARG A 85 0.23 -7.90 8.87
N ARG A 86 -0.73 -7.01 9.10
CA ARG A 86 -0.58 -5.96 10.14
C ARG A 86 -0.61 -6.62 11.52
N VAL A 87 0.37 -6.32 12.35
CA VAL A 87 0.39 -6.76 13.74
C VAL A 87 -0.48 -5.81 14.54
N ARG A 88 -1.52 -6.34 15.22
CA ARG A 88 -2.27 -5.56 16.21
C ARG A 88 -1.42 -5.52 17.47
N VAL A 89 -1.08 -4.30 17.90
CA VAL A 89 -0.45 -4.03 19.21
C VAL A 89 -1.57 -3.79 20.20
#